data_AF-A0A933H5L8-F1
#
_entry.id   AF-A0A933H5L8-F1
#
_cell.length_a   1.000
_cell.length_b   1.000
_cell.length_c   1.000
_cell.angle_alpha   90.00
_cell.angle_beta   90.00
_cell.angle_gamma   90.00
#
_symmetry.space_group_name_H-M   'P 1'
#
loop_
_entity.id
_entity.type
_entity.pdbx_description
1 polymer ?
#
loop_
_entity_poly.entity_id
_entity_poly.type
_entity_poly.pdbx_seq_one_letter_code
_entity_poly.pdbx_strand_id
1 'polypeptide(L)'
;MSENNSSLEASFAPLRSVVNDVMSVDDFTEGRNVDWAVRFRGTLKIDSVEAYERVDKIFRANNFTPLFRAEEGRHAILAMPGVIDAKPSNAWINIVLFVLTVFSTFYTGALMSYQGPETDLVPVLLIGFKQIYTGWPFAVGILSILLAHEFGHYIAARLHGAPVTLPYFIPMPYPISPFGTMGAVIVMKAPVRNRRILMDIGVSGPLAGFIVAIPVLIIGLLRSQVLPIPAGQALSLEGNSIVYLLVKFLVFGKLLPAPEVYNFGNPILHWLVYFFTSQPLPIGGVDVMLDQMAWAGWAGLLVTGLNLIPAGQLDGGHALFVLL
;
A
#
# COMPACT_ATOMS: atom_id res chain seq x y z
N MET A 1 1.96 45.45 -30.75
CA MET A 1 1.55 44.12 -30.24
C MET A 1 2.59 43.01 -30.53
N SER A 2 3.77 43.31 -31.06
CA SER A 2 4.80 42.32 -31.45
C SER A 2 6.00 42.19 -30.51
N GLU A 3 6.17 43.08 -29.52
CA GLU A 3 7.36 43.08 -28.63
C GLU A 3 7.23 42.16 -27.41
N ASN A 4 6.02 41.67 -27.08
CA ASN A 4 5.82 40.82 -25.90
C ASN A 4 6.01 39.32 -26.16
N ASN A 5 6.01 38.87 -27.43
CA ASN A 5 6.25 37.47 -27.77
C ASN A 5 7.75 37.12 -27.85
N SER A 6 8.61 38.07 -28.23
CA SER A 6 10.05 37.82 -28.42
C SER A 6 10.82 37.68 -27.10
N SER A 7 10.37 38.34 -26.02
CA SER A 7 10.98 38.25 -24.69
C SER A 7 10.63 36.95 -23.95
N LEU A 8 9.45 36.38 -24.24
CA LEU A 8 8.99 35.12 -23.66
C LEU A 8 9.60 33.90 -24.37
N GLU A 9 9.73 33.91 -25.70
CA GLU A 9 10.42 32.85 -26.45
C GLU A 9 11.89 32.71 -26.03
N ALA A 10 12.55 33.82 -25.72
CA ALA A 10 13.93 33.83 -25.23
C ALA A 10 14.08 33.15 -23.85
N SER A 11 13.07 33.27 -22.98
CA SER A 11 13.06 32.72 -21.63
C SER A 11 13.09 31.17 -21.62
N PHE A 12 12.49 30.53 -22.63
CA PHE A 12 12.41 29.07 -22.72
C PHE A 12 13.41 28.45 -23.70
N ALA A 13 14.25 29.25 -24.37
CA ALA A 13 15.24 28.74 -25.32
C ALA A 13 16.19 27.67 -24.73
N PRO A 14 16.70 27.80 -23.48
CA PRO A 14 17.53 26.77 -22.86
C PRO A 14 16.77 25.46 -22.63
N LEU A 15 15.50 25.55 -22.22
CA LEU A 15 14.63 24.39 -22.00
C LEU A 15 14.35 23.69 -23.34
N ARG A 16 14.02 24.45 -24.38
CA ARG A 16 13.74 23.90 -25.71
C ARG A 16 14.95 23.21 -26.32
N SER A 17 16.15 23.76 -26.13
CA SER A 17 17.39 23.14 -26.61
C SER A 17 17.60 21.76 -26.00
N VAL A 18 17.58 21.65 -24.67
CA VAL A 18 17.83 20.36 -24.00
C VAL A 18 16.73 19.34 -24.30
N VAL A 19 15.48 19.79 -24.45
CA VAL A 19 14.37 18.89 -24.82
C VAL A 19 14.56 18.36 -26.24
N ASN A 20 14.96 19.19 -27.20
CA ASN A 20 15.22 18.74 -28.58
C ASN A 20 16.39 17.75 -28.67
N ASP A 21 17.34 17.80 -27.74
CA ASP A 21 18.45 16.84 -27.68
C ASP A 21 17.97 15.45 -27.27
N VAL A 22 16.99 15.37 -26.35
CA VAL A 22 16.52 14.09 -25.79
C VAL A 22 15.19 13.60 -26.39
N MET A 23 14.45 14.46 -27.10
CA MET A 23 13.12 14.21 -27.64
C MET A 23 12.97 14.81 -29.04
N SER A 24 12.29 14.08 -29.93
CA SER A 24 11.75 14.65 -31.17
C SER A 24 10.43 15.34 -30.85
N VAL A 25 10.42 16.67 -30.79
CA VAL A 25 9.25 17.47 -30.40
C VAL A 25 8.32 17.68 -31.60
N ASP A 26 7.07 17.25 -31.46
CA ASP A 26 6.00 17.46 -32.45
C ASP A 26 5.20 18.73 -32.15
N ASP A 27 4.98 19.01 -30.86
CA ASP A 27 4.13 20.09 -30.38
C ASP A 27 4.77 20.80 -29.17
N PHE A 28 4.63 22.12 -29.17
CA PHE A 28 5.09 23.01 -28.12
C PHE A 28 3.92 23.88 -27.69
N THR A 29 3.50 23.73 -26.44
CA THR A 29 2.41 24.53 -25.87
C THR A 29 2.96 25.33 -24.70
N GLU A 30 2.65 26.63 -24.65
CA GLU A 30 2.88 27.45 -23.45
C GLU A 30 1.65 27.36 -22.54
N GLY A 31 1.88 27.04 -21.27
CA GLY A 31 0.85 26.88 -20.28
C GLY A 31 0.55 28.23 -19.63
N ARG A 32 -0.68 28.72 -19.79
CA ARG A 32 -1.15 29.93 -19.09
C ARG A 32 -1.62 29.66 -17.65
N ASN A 33 -1.38 28.47 -17.11
CA ASN A 33 -1.88 28.02 -15.81
C ASN A 33 -0.74 27.68 -14.83
N VAL A 34 -1.08 27.61 -13.54
CA VAL A 34 -0.15 27.41 -12.41
C VAL A 34 0.57 26.04 -12.45
N ASP A 35 0.01 25.06 -13.14
CA ASP A 35 0.51 23.67 -13.10
C ASP A 35 1.77 23.41 -13.95
N TRP A 36 1.96 24.15 -15.05
CA TRP A 36 3.13 24.04 -15.92
C TRP A 36 3.27 25.29 -16.80
N ALA A 37 4.51 25.79 -16.92
CA ALA A 37 4.81 26.97 -17.74
C ALA A 37 4.90 26.63 -19.22
N VAL A 38 5.48 25.47 -19.55
CA VAL A 38 5.65 24.99 -20.93
C VAL A 38 5.50 23.48 -20.99
N ARG A 39 4.91 22.99 -22.08
CA ARG A 39 4.76 21.57 -22.40
C ARG A 39 5.38 21.28 -23.76
N PHE A 40 6.22 20.28 -23.80
CA PHE A 40 6.76 19.68 -25.02
C PHE A 40 6.10 18.31 -25.20
N ARG A 41 5.54 18.02 -26.37
CA ARG A 41 5.01 16.69 -26.73
C ARG A 41 5.79 16.11 -27.90
N GLY A 42 6.06 14.81 -27.87
CA GLY A 42 6.86 14.16 -28.89
C GLY A 42 7.26 12.72 -28.55
N THR A 43 8.38 12.27 -29.11
CA THR A 43 8.92 10.91 -28.87
C THR A 43 10.35 11.00 -28.35
N LEU A 44 10.64 10.34 -27.21
CA LEU A 44 11.99 10.31 -26.65
C LEU A 44 12.96 9.58 -27.59
N LYS A 45 14.15 10.17 -27.78
CA LYS A 45 15.24 9.61 -28.58
C LYS A 45 16.13 8.64 -27.80
N ILE A 46 16.11 8.78 -26.46
CA ILE A 46 16.93 8.03 -25.52
C ILE A 46 16.05 7.48 -24.38
N ASP A 47 16.64 6.66 -23.50
CA ASP A 47 15.93 6.14 -22.33
C ASP A 47 15.40 7.28 -21.44
N SER A 48 14.21 7.09 -20.89
CA SER A 48 13.51 8.10 -20.09
C SER A 48 14.28 8.54 -18.84
N VAL A 49 15.09 7.67 -18.24
CA VAL A 49 15.93 7.99 -17.06
C VAL A 49 17.06 8.92 -17.50
N GLU A 50 17.76 8.56 -18.57
CA GLU A 50 18.86 9.37 -19.12
C GLU A 50 18.37 10.73 -19.63
N ALA A 51 17.21 10.76 -20.31
CA ALA A 51 16.56 11.99 -20.74
C ALA A 51 16.24 12.89 -19.55
N TYR A 52 15.70 12.33 -18.47
CA TYR A 52 15.37 13.10 -17.27
C TYR A 52 16.59 13.75 -16.65
N GLU A 53 17.70 13.03 -16.49
CA GLU A 53 18.92 13.58 -15.86
C GLU A 53 19.50 14.77 -16.66
N ARG A 54 19.50 14.68 -17.99
CA ARG A 54 19.95 15.77 -18.86
C ARG A 54 19.04 16.98 -18.77
N VAL A 55 17.72 16.74 -18.79
CA VAL A 55 16.70 17.80 -18.74
C VAL A 55 16.65 18.47 -17.37
N ASP A 56 16.68 17.71 -16.26
CA ASP A 56 16.61 18.22 -14.88
C ASP A 56 17.73 19.20 -14.56
N LYS A 57 18.95 18.92 -15.01
CA LYS A 57 20.10 19.81 -14.81
C LYS A 57 19.86 21.20 -15.39
N ILE A 58 19.33 21.27 -16.63
CA ILE A 58 19.08 22.53 -17.32
C ILE A 58 17.80 23.20 -16.81
N PHE A 59 16.74 22.43 -16.54
CA PHE A 59 15.47 22.97 -16.05
C PHE A 59 15.67 23.60 -14.67
N ARG A 60 16.33 22.91 -13.73
CA ARG A 60 16.62 23.45 -12.39
C ARG A 60 17.46 24.73 -12.44
N ALA A 61 18.47 24.77 -13.31
CA ALA A 61 19.29 25.97 -13.51
C ALA A 61 18.48 27.18 -14.01
N ASN A 62 17.35 26.94 -14.67
CA ASN A 62 16.41 27.96 -15.13
C ASN A 62 15.17 28.09 -14.22
N ASN A 63 15.23 27.58 -12.99
CA ASN A 63 14.14 27.62 -12.00
C ASN A 63 12.86 26.87 -12.43
N PHE A 64 13.01 25.73 -13.09
CA PHE A 64 11.92 24.82 -13.44
C PHE A 64 12.19 23.40 -12.93
N THR A 65 11.13 22.67 -12.62
CA THR A 65 11.19 21.22 -12.34
C THR A 65 10.60 20.46 -13.52
N PRO A 66 11.34 19.55 -14.18
CA PRO A 66 10.78 18.76 -15.28
C PRO A 66 9.86 17.66 -14.75
N LEU A 67 8.74 17.45 -15.43
CA LEU A 67 7.84 16.34 -15.19
C LEU A 67 7.57 15.60 -16.50
N PHE A 68 7.91 14.31 -16.55
CA PHE A 68 7.71 13.46 -17.71
C PHE A 68 6.36 12.75 -17.60
N ARG A 69 5.56 12.78 -18.65
CA ARG A 69 4.27 12.08 -18.76
C ARG A 69 4.19 11.33 -20.09
N ALA A 70 3.36 10.30 -20.13
CA ALA A 70 2.88 9.75 -21.39
C ALA A 70 1.44 10.26 -21.59
N GLU A 71 1.16 10.81 -22.78
CA GLU A 71 -0.14 11.35 -23.18
C GLU A 71 -0.47 10.82 -24.58
N GLU A 72 -1.59 10.08 -24.73
CA GLU A 72 -2.12 9.61 -26.03
C GLU A 72 -1.08 8.85 -26.88
N GLY A 73 -0.27 7.99 -26.26
CA GLY A 73 0.79 7.22 -26.94
C GLY A 73 2.05 8.02 -27.29
N ARG A 74 2.17 9.27 -26.82
CA ARG A 74 3.35 10.13 -26.97
C ARG A 74 3.97 10.48 -25.61
N HIS A 75 5.21 10.93 -25.63
CA HIS A 75 5.91 11.45 -24.47
C HIS A 75 5.64 12.95 -24.34
N ALA A 76 5.47 13.42 -23.11
CA ALA A 76 5.34 14.82 -22.78
C ALA A 76 6.33 15.20 -21.68
N ILE A 77 7.03 16.33 -21.86
CA ILE A 77 7.90 16.94 -20.85
C ILE A 77 7.28 18.28 -20.45
N LEU A 78 6.90 18.41 -19.19
CA LEU A 78 6.31 19.61 -18.60
C LEU A 78 7.38 20.36 -17.80
N ALA A 79 7.51 21.66 -18.02
CA ALA A 79 8.31 22.55 -17.20
C ALA A 79 7.43 23.17 -16.10
N MET A 80 7.50 22.64 -14.87
CA MET A 80 6.79 23.23 -13.74
C MET A 80 7.58 24.41 -13.17
N PRO A 81 6.96 25.58 -12.94
CA PRO A 81 7.67 26.73 -12.40
C PRO A 81 8.15 26.48 -10.96
N GLY A 82 9.40 26.85 -10.69
CA GLY A 82 10.07 26.67 -9.41
C GLY A 82 10.87 25.37 -9.28
N VAL A 83 11.92 25.40 -8.47
CA VAL A 83 12.65 24.20 -8.02
C VAL A 83 11.99 23.66 -6.75
N ILE A 84 11.42 22.46 -6.82
CA ILE A 84 10.87 21.79 -5.64
C ILE A 84 12.03 21.14 -4.85
N ASP A 85 12.54 21.86 -3.87
CA ASP A 85 13.54 21.33 -2.92
C ASP A 85 12.86 20.67 -1.72
N ALA A 86 13.08 19.37 -1.59
CA ALA A 86 12.51 18.55 -0.52
C ALA A 86 13.15 18.89 0.83
N LYS A 87 12.46 19.71 1.64
CA LYS A 87 12.89 19.99 3.03
C LYS A 87 12.91 18.70 3.87
N PRO A 88 13.89 18.52 4.77
CA PRO A 88 13.88 17.39 5.70
C PRO A 88 12.64 17.45 6.60
N SER A 89 12.02 16.29 6.85
CA SER A 89 10.81 16.18 7.68
C SER A 89 11.21 16.03 9.14
N ASN A 90 10.48 16.67 10.06
CA ASN A 90 10.70 16.54 11.49
C ASN A 90 10.37 15.11 11.94
N ALA A 91 11.40 14.30 12.21
CA ALA A 91 11.25 12.88 12.55
C ALA A 91 10.44 12.63 13.84
N TRP A 92 10.36 13.63 14.73
CA TRP A 92 9.64 13.51 16.00
C TRP A 92 8.16 13.14 15.83
N ILE A 93 7.47 13.74 14.85
CA ILE A 93 6.05 13.45 14.59
C ILE A 93 5.88 11.97 14.22
N ASN A 94 6.79 11.43 13.40
CA ASN A 94 6.75 10.05 12.94
C ASN A 94 6.98 9.08 14.10
N ILE A 95 7.90 9.42 15.01
CA ILE A 95 8.17 8.63 16.22
C ILE A 95 6.95 8.63 17.14
N VAL A 96 6.34 9.78 17.40
CA VAL A 96 5.14 9.87 18.25
C VAL A 96 4.00 9.04 17.65
N LEU A 97 3.73 9.20 16.35
CA LEU A 97 2.69 8.43 15.67
C LEU A 97 2.96 6.92 15.66
N PHE A 98 4.23 6.52 15.47
CA PHE A 98 4.62 5.12 15.56
C PHE A 98 4.37 4.55 16.96
N VAL A 99 4.79 5.26 18.02
CA VAL A 99 4.57 4.84 19.41
C VAL A 99 3.08 4.72 19.72
N LEU A 100 2.26 5.68 19.28
CA LEU A 100 0.80 5.61 19.43
C LEU A 100 0.21 4.40 18.69
N THR A 101 0.76 4.06 17.52
CA THR A 101 0.31 2.91 16.73
C THR A 101 0.70 1.59 17.37
N VAL A 102 1.90 1.51 17.96
CA VAL A 102 2.31 0.37 18.80
C VAL A 102 1.33 0.20 19.94
N PHE A 103 1.03 1.25 20.71
CA PHE A 103 0.08 1.16 21.81
C PHE A 103 -1.32 0.71 21.35
N SER A 104 -1.80 1.28 20.26
CA SER A 104 -3.11 0.99 19.67
C SER A 104 -3.25 -0.45 19.15
N THR A 105 -2.19 -0.99 18.53
CA THR A 105 -2.16 -2.39 18.06
C THR A 105 -2.04 -3.38 19.22
N PHE A 106 -1.24 -3.07 20.25
CA PHE A 106 -1.20 -3.86 21.50
C PHE A 106 -2.57 -3.90 22.17
N TYR A 107 -3.23 -2.75 22.30
CA TYR A 107 -4.56 -2.65 22.89
C TYR A 107 -5.59 -3.48 22.13
N THR A 108 -5.55 -3.42 20.79
CA THR A 108 -6.46 -4.20 19.93
C THR A 108 -6.21 -5.71 20.08
N GLY A 109 -4.95 -6.16 20.05
CA GLY A 109 -4.62 -7.57 20.28
C GLY A 109 -5.01 -8.09 21.67
N ALA A 110 -4.92 -7.23 22.68
CA ALA A 110 -5.35 -7.57 24.03
C ALA A 110 -6.87 -7.81 24.11
N LEU A 111 -7.65 -6.99 23.42
CA LEU A 111 -9.10 -7.16 23.33
C LEU A 111 -9.51 -8.41 22.54
N MET A 112 -8.73 -8.80 21.51
CA MET A 112 -8.95 -10.07 20.79
C MET A 112 -8.75 -11.30 21.67
N SER A 113 -7.99 -11.17 22.76
CA SER A 113 -7.71 -12.27 23.70
C SER A 113 -8.73 -12.36 24.83
N TYR A 114 -9.69 -11.44 24.88
CA TYR A 114 -10.66 -11.41 25.95
C TYR A 114 -11.63 -12.59 25.83
N GLN A 115 -11.58 -13.50 26.80
CA GLN A 115 -12.43 -14.69 26.92
C GLN A 115 -13.45 -14.57 28.08
N GLY A 116 -13.61 -13.38 28.65
CA GLY A 116 -14.53 -13.15 29.76
C GLY A 116 -16.00 -13.07 29.31
N PRO A 117 -16.94 -12.87 30.26
CA PRO A 117 -18.36 -12.74 29.93
C PRO A 117 -18.59 -11.60 28.94
N GLU A 118 -19.56 -11.79 28.04
CA GLU A 118 -20.11 -10.72 27.21
C GLU A 118 -20.69 -9.66 28.15
N THR A 119 -19.93 -8.58 28.34
CA THR A 119 -20.30 -7.42 29.16
C THR A 119 -20.45 -6.22 28.25
N ASP A 120 -21.04 -5.14 28.78
CA ASP A 120 -21.09 -3.87 28.06
C ASP A 120 -19.71 -3.45 27.55
N LEU A 121 -19.69 -2.69 26.46
CA LEU A 121 -18.45 -2.26 25.78
C LEU A 121 -17.47 -1.56 26.74
N VAL A 122 -17.95 -0.77 27.69
CA VAL A 122 -17.11 0.02 28.59
C VAL A 122 -16.23 -0.86 29.50
N PRO A 123 -16.76 -1.85 30.24
CA PRO A 123 -15.95 -2.84 30.94
C PRO A 123 -14.89 -3.53 30.07
N VAL A 124 -15.26 -3.97 28.87
CA VAL A 124 -14.35 -4.66 27.94
C VAL A 124 -13.17 -3.77 27.56
N LEU A 125 -13.43 -2.49 27.23
CA LEU A 125 -12.39 -1.53 26.91
C LEU A 125 -11.43 -1.30 28.10
N LEU A 126 -11.93 -1.21 29.32
CA LEU A 126 -11.09 -1.08 30.52
C LEU A 126 -10.22 -2.31 30.79
N ILE A 127 -10.72 -3.51 30.48
CA ILE A 127 -9.94 -4.75 30.59
C ILE A 127 -8.80 -4.77 29.57
N GLY A 128 -9.03 -4.26 28.36
CA GLY A 128 -7.98 -4.13 27.34
C GLY A 128 -6.75 -3.37 27.84
N PHE A 129 -6.94 -2.29 28.62
CA PHE A 129 -5.82 -1.57 29.22
C PHE A 129 -5.09 -2.37 30.29
N LYS A 130 -5.82 -3.11 31.13
CA LYS A 130 -5.23 -3.96 32.19
C LYS A 130 -4.42 -5.12 31.62
N GLN A 131 -4.85 -5.65 30.47
CA GLN A 131 -4.24 -6.80 29.82
C GLN A 131 -3.45 -6.43 28.56
N ILE A 132 -3.07 -5.16 28.39
CA ILE A 132 -2.46 -4.68 27.13
C ILE A 132 -1.26 -5.52 26.67
N TYR A 133 -0.52 -6.11 27.61
CA TYR A 133 0.63 -6.97 27.33
C TYR A 133 0.27 -8.26 26.58
N THR A 134 -0.97 -8.75 26.65
CA THR A 134 -1.40 -9.99 25.96
C THR A 134 -1.52 -9.79 24.45
N GLY A 135 -1.63 -8.55 23.97
CA GLY A 135 -1.72 -8.22 22.55
C GLY A 135 -0.40 -8.22 21.79
N TRP A 136 0.71 -8.60 22.44
CA TRP A 136 2.04 -8.59 21.81
C TRP A 136 2.14 -9.47 20.54
N PRO A 137 1.54 -10.69 20.45
CA PRO A 137 1.66 -11.50 19.24
C PRO A 137 1.01 -10.84 18.04
N PHE A 138 -0.19 -10.26 18.25
CA PHE A 138 -0.88 -9.50 17.22
C PHE A 138 -0.09 -8.26 16.80
N ALA A 139 0.34 -7.44 17.76
CA ALA A 139 1.05 -6.20 17.50
C ALA A 139 2.37 -6.44 16.75
N VAL A 140 3.18 -7.42 17.16
CA VAL A 140 4.42 -7.78 16.47
C VAL A 140 4.11 -8.26 15.05
N GLY A 141 3.08 -9.12 14.88
CA GLY A 141 2.66 -9.59 13.58
C GLY A 141 2.29 -8.43 12.63
N ILE A 142 1.30 -7.62 13.00
CA ILE A 142 0.77 -6.58 12.10
C ILE A 142 1.80 -5.47 11.86
N LEU A 143 2.54 -5.05 12.89
CA LEU A 143 3.57 -4.01 12.73
C LEU A 143 4.72 -4.48 11.85
N SER A 144 5.14 -5.75 11.96
CA SER A 144 6.21 -6.26 11.10
C SER A 144 5.83 -6.20 9.62
N ILE A 145 4.57 -6.51 9.29
CA ILE A 145 4.04 -6.48 7.92
C ILE A 145 3.93 -5.04 7.43
N LEU A 146 3.34 -4.14 8.23
CA LEU A 146 3.20 -2.72 7.86
C LEU A 146 4.56 -2.03 7.72
N LEU A 147 5.48 -2.29 8.64
CA LEU A 147 6.85 -1.77 8.54
C LEU A 147 7.51 -2.27 7.26
N ALA A 148 7.45 -3.56 6.97
CA ALA A 148 8.03 -4.11 5.75
C ALA A 148 7.41 -3.48 4.49
N HIS A 149 6.09 -3.27 4.49
CA HIS A 149 5.37 -2.63 3.40
C HIS A 149 5.85 -1.18 3.16
N GLU A 150 5.78 -0.33 4.19
CA GLU A 150 6.20 1.06 4.05
C GLU A 150 7.70 1.19 3.76
N PHE A 151 8.54 0.39 4.43
CA PHE A 151 9.97 0.41 4.15
C PHE A 151 10.29 -0.11 2.74
N GLY A 152 9.46 -0.98 2.16
CA GLY A 152 9.55 -1.35 0.76
C GLY A 152 9.43 -0.14 -0.16
N HIS A 153 8.39 0.69 0.02
CA HIS A 153 8.24 1.95 -0.70
C HIS A 153 9.41 2.92 -0.42
N TYR A 154 9.75 3.10 0.85
CA TYR A 154 10.81 4.02 1.27
C TYR A 154 12.16 3.67 0.64
N ILE A 155 12.56 2.40 0.73
CA ILE A 155 13.84 1.92 0.19
C ILE A 155 13.85 2.06 -1.33
N ALA A 156 12.80 1.64 -2.03
CA ALA A 156 12.70 1.80 -3.48
C ALA A 156 12.83 3.27 -3.89
N ALA A 157 12.11 4.18 -3.21
CA ALA A 157 12.19 5.60 -3.49
C ALA A 157 13.60 6.16 -3.26
N ARG A 158 14.26 5.77 -2.17
CA ARG A 158 15.63 6.20 -1.84
C ARG A 158 16.66 5.68 -2.84
N LEU A 159 16.53 4.43 -3.29
CA LEU A 159 17.40 3.84 -4.32
C LEU A 159 17.29 4.58 -5.66
N HIS A 160 16.09 5.06 -6.01
CA HIS A 160 15.86 5.87 -7.21
C HIS A 160 16.09 7.38 -7.01
N GLY A 161 16.62 7.80 -5.85
CA GLY A 161 16.88 9.22 -5.56
C GLY A 161 15.62 10.08 -5.47
N ALA A 162 14.45 9.47 -5.27
CA ALA A 162 13.18 10.17 -5.07
C ALA A 162 13.05 10.62 -3.60
N PRO A 163 12.86 11.91 -3.32
CA PRO A 163 12.79 12.40 -1.96
C PRO A 163 11.43 12.08 -1.33
N VAL A 164 11.46 11.34 -0.22
CA VAL A 164 10.28 10.89 0.53
C VAL A 164 10.39 11.21 2.02
N THR A 165 9.27 11.23 2.72
CA THR A 165 9.24 11.26 4.19
C THR A 165 9.53 9.87 4.77
N LEU A 166 9.81 9.82 6.08
CA LEU A 166 9.59 8.57 6.81
C LEU A 166 8.08 8.29 6.91
N PRO A 167 7.66 7.05 7.22
CA PRO A 167 6.24 6.70 7.29
C PRO A 167 5.52 7.43 8.43
N TYR A 168 4.34 7.98 8.12
CA TYR A 168 3.39 8.48 9.10
C TYR A 168 2.41 7.35 9.45
N PHE A 169 2.60 6.72 10.61
CA PHE A 169 1.67 5.71 11.08
C PHE A 169 0.36 6.33 11.56
N ILE A 170 -0.76 5.65 11.31
CA ILE A 170 -2.09 6.14 11.68
C ILE A 170 -2.67 5.23 12.76
N PRO A 171 -2.59 5.62 14.05
CA PRO A 171 -3.15 4.84 15.15
C PRO A 171 -4.68 4.93 15.12
N MET A 172 -5.35 3.78 15.16
CA MET A 172 -6.80 3.70 15.32
C MET A 172 -7.14 2.52 16.23
N PRO A 173 -7.32 2.72 17.54
CA PRO A 173 -7.60 1.62 18.45
C PRO A 173 -9.02 1.08 18.23
N TYR A 174 -9.23 -0.16 18.63
CA TYR A 174 -10.58 -0.73 18.76
C TYR A 174 -11.47 0.18 19.64
N PRO A 175 -12.76 0.40 19.31
CA PRO A 175 -13.56 -0.27 18.27
C PRO A 175 -13.50 0.39 16.88
N ILE A 176 -12.66 1.40 16.66
CA ILE A 176 -12.65 2.17 15.41
C ILE A 176 -12.07 1.33 14.25
N SER A 177 -10.94 0.66 14.49
CA SER A 177 -10.32 -0.27 13.54
C SER A 177 -10.17 -1.64 14.18
N PRO A 178 -10.51 -2.73 13.46
CA PRO A 178 -10.29 -4.10 13.94
C PRO A 178 -8.80 -4.46 14.00
N PHE A 179 -7.91 -3.66 13.40
CA PHE A 179 -6.48 -3.93 13.34
C PHE A 179 -5.63 -3.06 14.29
N GLY A 180 -6.25 -2.10 14.99
CA GLY A 180 -5.52 -1.15 15.84
C GLY A 180 -4.77 -0.07 15.07
N THR A 181 -4.92 -0.01 13.74
CA THR A 181 -4.27 0.96 12.86
C THR A 181 -5.03 1.07 11.53
N MET A 182 -4.82 2.17 10.82
CA MET A 182 -5.21 2.34 9.40
C MET A 182 -4.03 2.12 8.44
N GLY A 183 -2.89 1.64 8.96
CA GLY A 183 -1.65 1.52 8.22
C GLY A 183 -0.76 2.75 8.41
N ALA A 184 0.03 3.03 7.40
CA ALA A 184 0.95 4.14 7.38
C ALA A 184 0.99 4.73 5.97
N VAL A 185 1.54 5.95 5.85
CA VAL A 185 1.66 6.63 4.56
C VAL A 185 3.01 7.31 4.47
N ILE A 186 3.68 7.13 3.32
CA ILE A 186 4.84 7.91 2.92
C ILE A 186 4.40 9.03 1.98
N VAL A 187 4.91 10.24 2.23
CA VAL A 187 4.62 11.40 1.39
C VAL A 187 5.80 11.68 0.47
N MET A 188 5.51 11.74 -0.83
CA MET A 188 6.45 12.20 -1.85
C MET A 188 6.70 13.70 -1.68
N LYS A 189 7.97 14.12 -1.59
CA LYS A 189 8.34 15.55 -1.45
C LYS A 189 8.61 16.25 -2.76
N ALA A 190 8.76 15.49 -3.84
CA ALA A 190 8.87 15.98 -5.20
C ALA A 190 8.20 14.98 -6.13
N PRO A 191 7.76 15.41 -7.32
CA PRO A 191 7.22 14.50 -8.33
C PRO A 191 8.23 13.42 -8.70
N VAL A 192 7.74 12.21 -8.98
CA VAL A 192 8.58 11.11 -9.46
C VAL A 192 9.04 11.40 -10.88
N ARG A 193 10.31 11.10 -11.14
CA ARG A 193 11.01 11.46 -12.39
C ARG A 193 10.37 10.84 -13.63
N ASN A 194 9.91 9.60 -13.52
CA ASN A 194 9.23 8.89 -14.60
C ASN A 194 8.29 7.81 -14.07
N ARG A 195 7.44 7.30 -14.95
CA ARG A 195 6.43 6.27 -14.67
C ARG A 195 7.04 4.95 -14.22
N ARG A 196 8.22 4.57 -14.75
CA ARG A 196 8.91 3.33 -14.37
C ARG A 196 9.30 3.32 -12.89
N ILE A 197 9.92 4.39 -12.42
CA ILE A 197 10.27 4.56 -11.01
C ILE A 197 9.02 4.58 -10.13
N LEU A 198 7.93 5.21 -10.60
CA LEU A 198 6.67 5.21 -9.86
C LEU A 198 6.11 3.79 -9.71
N MET A 199 6.17 2.98 -10.76
CA MET A 199 5.78 1.56 -10.72
C MET A 199 6.68 0.75 -9.79
N ASP A 200 8.00 0.92 -9.87
CA ASP A 200 8.95 0.21 -9.01
C ASP A 200 8.69 0.53 -7.53
N ILE A 201 8.47 1.81 -7.19
CA ILE A 201 8.08 2.23 -5.84
C ILE A 201 6.74 1.61 -5.45
N GLY A 202 5.71 1.72 -6.30
CA GLY A 202 4.36 1.24 -6.03
C GLY A 202 4.28 -0.27 -5.80
N VAL A 203 5.05 -1.09 -6.54
CA VAL A 203 5.05 -2.55 -6.36
C VAL A 203 5.88 -3.00 -5.15
N SER A 204 6.94 -2.25 -4.80
CA SER A 204 7.89 -2.66 -3.77
C SER A 204 7.27 -2.82 -2.38
N GLY A 205 6.33 -1.94 -1.99
CA GLY A 205 5.68 -2.02 -0.69
C GLY A 205 4.79 -3.25 -0.52
N PRO A 206 3.77 -3.46 -1.37
CA PRO A 206 2.95 -4.66 -1.36
C PRO A 206 3.77 -5.96 -1.38
N LEU A 207 4.82 -6.01 -2.22
CA LEU A 207 5.69 -7.19 -2.29
C LEU A 207 6.42 -7.46 -0.97
N ALA A 208 7.02 -6.43 -0.37
CA ALA A 208 7.73 -6.55 0.91
C ALA A 208 6.78 -6.95 2.06
N GLY A 209 5.60 -6.33 2.14
CA GLY A 209 4.56 -6.69 3.09
C GLY A 209 4.09 -8.14 2.92
N PHE A 210 3.83 -8.57 1.68
CA PHE A 210 3.42 -9.94 1.36
C PHE A 210 4.46 -10.98 1.79
N ILE A 211 5.75 -10.73 1.50
CA ILE A 211 6.85 -11.62 1.87
C ILE A 211 6.92 -11.82 3.39
N VAL A 212 6.64 -10.78 4.19
CA VAL A 212 6.63 -10.86 5.66
C VAL A 212 5.32 -11.43 6.20
N ALA A 213 4.19 -11.20 5.52
CA ALA A 213 2.90 -11.73 5.93
C ALA A 213 2.85 -13.27 5.90
N ILE A 214 3.51 -13.91 4.93
CA ILE A 214 3.56 -15.38 4.82
C ILE A 214 4.16 -16.07 6.06
N PRO A 215 5.39 -15.75 6.51
CA PRO A 215 5.96 -16.38 7.70
C PRO A 215 5.19 -16.02 8.98
N VAL A 216 4.69 -14.79 9.11
CA VAL A 216 3.83 -14.38 10.25
C VAL A 216 2.58 -15.26 10.30
N LEU A 217 1.93 -15.45 9.15
CA LEU A 217 0.75 -16.30 9.01
C LEU A 217 1.08 -17.76 9.35
N ILE A 218 2.17 -18.32 8.80
CA ILE A 218 2.58 -19.70 9.09
C ILE A 218 2.81 -19.89 10.60
N ILE A 219 3.55 -18.99 11.24
CA ILE A 219 3.82 -19.05 12.68
C ILE A 219 2.52 -18.99 13.48
N GLY A 220 1.58 -18.12 13.08
CA GLY A 220 0.27 -18.04 13.69
C GLY A 220 -0.55 -19.31 13.53
N LEU A 221 -0.62 -19.86 12.32
CA LEU A 221 -1.39 -21.08 12.02
C LEU A 221 -0.81 -22.29 12.76
N LEU A 222 0.50 -22.39 12.90
CA LEU A 222 1.16 -23.44 13.71
C LEU A 222 0.78 -23.37 15.20
N ARG A 223 0.36 -22.21 15.70
CA ARG A 223 -0.15 -22.01 17.08
C ARG A 223 -1.66 -22.10 17.19
N SER A 224 -2.36 -22.11 16.06
CA SER A 224 -3.82 -22.14 15.99
C SER A 224 -4.34 -23.57 16.13
N GLN A 225 -5.57 -23.71 16.59
CA GLN A 225 -6.20 -25.02 16.82
C GLN A 225 -7.36 -25.24 15.86
N VAL A 226 -7.54 -26.47 15.38
CA VAL A 226 -8.69 -26.83 14.56
C VAL A 226 -9.80 -27.34 15.47
N LEU A 227 -10.88 -26.57 15.61
CA LEU A 227 -12.01 -26.90 16.48
C LEU A 227 -13.31 -26.96 15.67
N PRO A 228 -14.35 -27.66 16.17
CA PRO A 228 -15.68 -27.60 15.60
C PRO A 228 -16.20 -26.15 15.56
N ILE A 229 -16.98 -25.82 14.54
CA ILE A 229 -17.62 -24.51 14.39
C ILE A 229 -18.92 -24.51 15.21
N PRO A 230 -18.99 -23.88 16.40
CA PRO A 230 -20.18 -23.90 17.23
C PRO A 230 -21.40 -23.31 16.52
N ALA A 231 -22.51 -24.04 16.57
CA ALA A 231 -23.79 -23.56 16.08
C ALA A 231 -24.35 -22.48 17.04
N GLY A 232 -24.77 -21.34 16.49
CA GLY A 232 -25.46 -20.30 17.25
C GLY A 232 -24.58 -19.28 17.97
N GLN A 233 -23.24 -19.35 17.84
CA GLN A 233 -22.35 -18.26 18.20
C GLN A 233 -21.99 -17.43 16.97
N ALA A 234 -21.90 -16.11 17.13
CA ALA A 234 -21.39 -15.22 16.10
C ALA A 234 -19.87 -15.42 15.96
N LEU A 235 -19.47 -16.44 15.19
CA LEU A 235 -18.08 -16.61 14.80
C LEU A 235 -17.77 -15.65 13.68
N SER A 236 -16.70 -14.87 13.86
CA SER A 236 -16.13 -14.08 12.79
C SER A 236 -15.40 -15.03 11.85
N LEU A 237 -16.08 -15.44 10.77
CA LEU A 237 -15.46 -16.23 9.71
C LEU A 237 -14.64 -15.33 8.82
N GLU A 238 -13.36 -15.64 8.68
CA GLU A 238 -12.47 -14.88 7.83
C GLU A 238 -12.66 -15.23 6.34
N GLY A 239 -12.36 -14.27 5.47
CA GLY A 239 -12.37 -14.49 4.01
C GLY A 239 -11.21 -15.40 3.56
N ASN A 240 -11.47 -16.25 2.57
CA ASN A 240 -10.48 -17.19 2.05
C ASN A 240 -9.82 -16.66 0.76
N SER A 241 -8.57 -16.23 0.84
CA SER A 241 -7.74 -15.99 -0.36
C SER A 241 -7.04 -17.28 -0.81
N ILE A 242 -6.64 -17.37 -2.08
CA ILE A 242 -5.94 -18.55 -2.62
C ILE A 242 -4.65 -18.82 -1.82
N VAL A 243 -3.87 -17.78 -1.53
CA VAL A 243 -2.64 -17.90 -0.74
C VAL A 243 -2.98 -18.39 0.68
N TYR A 244 -3.99 -17.82 1.32
CA TYR A 244 -4.39 -18.22 2.67
C TYR A 244 -4.84 -19.69 2.73
N LEU A 245 -5.67 -20.13 1.78
CA LEU A 245 -6.09 -21.53 1.66
C LEU A 245 -4.91 -22.47 1.44
N LEU A 246 -3.96 -22.08 0.57
CA LEU A 246 -2.75 -22.85 0.33
C LEU A 246 -1.92 -22.99 1.61
N VAL A 247 -1.69 -21.90 2.35
CA VAL A 247 -0.94 -21.97 3.61
C VAL A 247 -1.67 -22.80 4.66
N LYS A 248 -3.00 -22.66 4.82
CA LYS A 248 -3.80 -23.53 5.69
C LYS A 248 -3.63 -25.00 5.32
N PHE A 249 -3.73 -25.32 4.03
CA PHE A 249 -3.58 -26.69 3.54
C PHE A 249 -2.18 -27.24 3.83
N LEU A 250 -1.13 -26.44 3.63
CA LEU A 250 0.24 -26.83 3.92
C LEU A 250 0.49 -27.06 5.43
N VAL A 251 -0.16 -26.30 6.31
CA VAL A 251 0.00 -26.42 7.77
C VAL A 251 -0.82 -27.57 8.34
N PHE A 252 -2.08 -27.73 7.92
CA PHE A 252 -3.01 -28.70 8.52
C PHE A 252 -3.24 -29.96 7.68
N GLY A 253 -2.75 -30.03 6.44
CA GLY A 253 -2.92 -31.17 5.54
C GLY A 253 -4.34 -31.35 5.00
N LYS A 254 -5.24 -30.40 5.25
CA LYS A 254 -6.64 -30.44 4.80
C LYS A 254 -7.12 -29.03 4.43
N LEU A 255 -8.07 -28.98 3.51
CA LEU A 255 -8.70 -27.73 3.10
C LEU A 255 -9.73 -27.31 4.17
N LEU A 256 -9.53 -26.13 4.76
CA LEU A 256 -10.33 -25.60 5.86
C LEU A 256 -10.97 -24.26 5.47
N PRO A 257 -12.25 -24.00 5.82
CA PRO A 257 -13.14 -24.83 6.65
C PRO A 257 -13.56 -26.16 6.00
N ALA A 258 -13.64 -27.22 6.81
CA ALA A 258 -14.09 -28.54 6.37
C ALA A 258 -15.51 -28.81 6.89
N PRO A 259 -16.55 -28.65 6.06
CA PRO A 259 -17.92 -28.94 6.46
C PRO A 259 -18.13 -30.44 6.68
N GLU A 260 -19.03 -30.81 7.60
CA GLU A 260 -19.45 -32.21 7.77
C GLU A 260 -20.14 -32.76 6.51
N VAL A 261 -20.92 -31.91 5.84
CA VAL A 261 -21.65 -32.25 4.62
C VAL A 261 -21.27 -31.29 3.50
N TYR A 262 -20.71 -31.83 2.42
CA TYR A 262 -20.54 -31.08 1.19
C TYR A 262 -21.90 -30.90 0.50
N ASN A 263 -22.48 -29.71 0.69
CA ASN A 263 -23.65 -29.28 -0.07
C ASN A 263 -23.47 -29.53 -1.58
N PHE A 264 -24.57 -29.81 -2.27
CA PHE A 264 -24.61 -30.22 -3.68
C PHE A 264 -24.00 -31.60 -3.99
N GLY A 265 -23.62 -32.38 -2.98
CA GLY A 265 -23.07 -33.74 -3.14
C GLY A 265 -21.69 -33.77 -3.82
N ASN A 266 -21.06 -32.61 -4.04
CA ASN A 266 -19.78 -32.48 -4.72
C ASN A 266 -18.88 -31.44 -4.00
N PRO A 267 -17.71 -31.85 -3.50
CA PRO A 267 -16.79 -30.96 -2.80
C PRO A 267 -16.30 -29.77 -3.62
N ILE A 268 -16.09 -29.95 -4.93
CA ILE A 268 -15.61 -28.88 -5.83
C ILE A 268 -16.70 -27.83 -6.01
N LEU A 269 -17.94 -28.27 -6.25
CA LEU A 269 -19.07 -27.36 -6.43
C LEU A 269 -19.37 -26.60 -5.13
N HIS A 270 -19.27 -27.28 -3.99
CA HIS A 270 -19.35 -26.64 -2.67
C HIS A 270 -18.31 -25.52 -2.55
N TRP A 271 -17.04 -25.82 -2.79
CA TRP A 271 -15.96 -24.83 -2.64
C TRP A 271 -16.07 -23.69 -3.63
N LEU A 272 -16.50 -23.95 -4.87
CA LEU A 272 -16.72 -22.91 -5.86
C LEU A 272 -17.82 -21.93 -5.38
N VAL A 273 -18.97 -22.45 -4.94
CA VAL A 273 -20.05 -21.60 -4.44
C VAL A 273 -19.64 -20.89 -3.15
N TYR A 274 -19.04 -21.60 -2.21
CA TYR A 274 -18.59 -21.05 -0.93
C TYR A 274 -17.56 -19.94 -1.08
N PHE A 275 -16.58 -20.11 -1.98
CA PHE A 275 -15.54 -19.12 -2.22
C PHE A 275 -16.10 -17.77 -2.70
N PHE A 276 -17.15 -17.78 -3.54
CA PHE A 276 -17.73 -16.56 -4.10
C PHE A 276 -18.90 -15.99 -3.30
N THR A 277 -19.62 -16.82 -2.54
CA THR A 277 -20.86 -16.41 -1.88
C THR A 277 -20.79 -16.46 -0.35
N SER A 278 -19.72 -17.03 0.22
CA SER A 278 -19.61 -17.36 1.64
C SER A 278 -20.76 -18.21 2.17
N GLN A 279 -21.46 -18.89 1.26
CA GLN A 279 -22.60 -19.75 1.50
C GLN A 279 -22.37 -21.06 0.75
N PRO A 280 -22.85 -22.20 1.27
CA PRO A 280 -23.46 -22.38 2.58
C PRO A 280 -22.41 -22.29 3.71
N LEU A 281 -22.82 -21.77 4.87
CA LEU A 281 -21.93 -21.72 6.04
C LEU A 281 -21.51 -23.14 6.45
N PRO A 282 -20.23 -23.38 6.79
CA PRO A 282 -19.70 -24.69 7.14
C PRO A 282 -20.10 -25.15 8.57
N ILE A 283 -21.32 -24.84 9.00
CA ILE A 283 -21.84 -25.14 10.35
C ILE A 283 -21.78 -26.65 10.62
N GLY A 284 -21.35 -27.02 11.82
CA GLY A 284 -21.12 -28.41 12.20
C GLY A 284 -19.77 -28.96 11.76
N GLY A 285 -19.13 -28.33 10.75
CA GLY A 285 -17.78 -28.64 10.33
C GLY A 285 -16.70 -28.21 11.33
N VAL A 286 -15.46 -28.25 10.86
CA VAL A 286 -14.29 -27.78 11.61
C VAL A 286 -13.57 -26.67 10.86
N ASP A 287 -13.05 -25.69 11.59
CA ASP A 287 -12.15 -24.66 11.04
C ASP A 287 -11.06 -24.30 12.04
N VAL A 288 -10.12 -23.50 11.59
CA VAL A 288 -9.01 -22.99 12.39
C VAL A 288 -9.51 -21.88 13.30
N MET A 289 -9.42 -22.08 14.61
CA MET A 289 -9.52 -21.01 15.59
C MET A 289 -8.20 -20.26 15.60
N LEU A 290 -8.18 -19.12 14.93
CA LEU A 290 -6.97 -18.34 14.68
C LEU A 290 -6.37 -17.79 15.97
N ASP A 291 -5.08 -18.06 16.15
CA ASP A 291 -4.24 -17.31 17.07
C ASP A 291 -4.14 -15.84 16.63
N GLN A 292 -3.88 -14.95 17.59
CA GLN A 292 -3.64 -13.53 17.34
C GLN A 292 -2.66 -13.26 16.20
N MET A 293 -1.57 -14.04 16.13
CA MET A 293 -0.56 -13.84 15.09
C MET A 293 -1.04 -14.34 13.71
N ALA A 294 -1.89 -15.38 13.68
CA ALA A 294 -2.52 -15.84 12.43
C ALA A 294 -3.49 -14.78 11.90
N TRP A 295 -4.24 -14.16 12.81
CA TRP A 295 -5.13 -13.03 12.50
C TRP A 295 -4.36 -11.84 11.93
N ALA A 296 -3.20 -11.50 12.50
CA ALA A 296 -2.33 -10.46 11.96
C ALA A 296 -1.79 -10.82 10.56
N GLY A 297 -1.39 -12.08 10.33
CA GLY A 297 -0.96 -12.56 9.02
C GLY A 297 -2.08 -12.49 7.97
N TRP A 298 -3.29 -12.93 8.32
CA TRP A 298 -4.47 -12.83 7.46
C TRP A 298 -4.82 -11.37 7.14
N ALA A 299 -4.84 -10.51 8.16
CA ALA A 299 -5.07 -9.07 8.00
C ALA A 299 -4.01 -8.43 7.08
N GLY A 300 -2.74 -8.81 7.24
CA GLY A 300 -1.65 -8.34 6.39
C GLY A 300 -1.81 -8.75 4.92
N LEU A 301 -2.25 -9.98 4.65
CA LEU A 301 -2.59 -10.42 3.30
C LEU A 301 -3.76 -9.63 2.72
N LEU A 302 -4.79 -9.36 3.53
CA LEU A 302 -5.94 -8.56 3.13
C LEU A 302 -5.53 -7.12 2.76
N VAL A 303 -4.82 -6.43 3.67
CA VAL A 303 -4.38 -5.05 3.46
C VAL A 303 -3.48 -4.94 2.22
N THR A 304 -2.54 -5.88 2.07
CA THR A 304 -1.67 -5.93 0.88
C THR A 304 -2.49 -6.15 -0.40
N GLY A 305 -3.46 -7.06 -0.37
CA GLY A 305 -4.35 -7.32 -1.51
C GLY A 305 -5.21 -6.10 -1.87
N LEU A 306 -5.73 -5.39 -0.87
CA LEU A 306 -6.47 -4.15 -1.07
C LEU A 306 -5.57 -3.07 -1.70
N ASN A 307 -4.33 -2.91 -1.21
CA ASN A 307 -3.39 -1.93 -1.76
C ASN A 307 -3.03 -2.22 -3.23
N LEU A 308 -3.12 -3.47 -3.69
CA LEU A 308 -2.91 -3.83 -5.10
C LEU A 308 -4.12 -3.61 -6.01
N ILE A 309 -5.28 -3.24 -5.47
CA ILE A 309 -6.45 -2.92 -6.29
C ILE A 309 -6.12 -1.70 -7.17
N PRO A 310 -6.38 -1.76 -8.48
CA PRO A 310 -6.08 -0.67 -9.39
C PRO A 310 -7.10 0.47 -9.29
N ALA A 311 -7.16 1.13 -8.14
CA ALA A 311 -8.14 2.17 -7.86
C ALA A 311 -7.56 3.31 -7.00
N GLY A 312 -7.85 4.55 -7.39
CA GLY A 312 -7.57 5.74 -6.57
C GLY A 312 -6.09 5.92 -6.22
N GLN A 313 -5.84 6.18 -4.94
CA GLN A 313 -4.50 6.44 -4.38
C GLN A 313 -3.79 5.15 -3.89
N LEU A 314 -4.36 3.98 -4.14
CA LEU A 314 -3.75 2.71 -3.77
C LEU A 314 -2.52 2.41 -4.63
N ASP A 315 -1.63 1.56 -4.13
CA ASP A 315 -0.39 1.20 -4.82
C ASP A 315 -0.64 0.59 -6.21
N GLY A 316 -1.68 -0.24 -6.33
CA GLY A 316 -2.15 -0.79 -7.59
C GLY A 316 -2.67 0.26 -8.56
N GLY A 317 -3.23 1.36 -8.05
CA GLY A 317 -3.64 2.52 -8.85
C GLY A 317 -2.44 3.24 -9.46
N HIS A 318 -1.38 3.45 -8.68
CA HIS A 318 -0.13 4.01 -9.18
C HIS A 318 0.55 3.08 -10.20
N ALA A 319 0.53 1.77 -9.97
CA ALA A 319 1.07 0.79 -10.93
C ALA A 319 0.26 0.73 -12.23
N LEU A 320 -1.08 0.77 -12.17
CA LEU A 320 -1.92 0.73 -13.37
C LEU A 320 -1.85 2.04 -14.17
N PHE A 321 -1.80 3.20 -13.52
CA PHE A 321 -1.66 4.50 -14.20
C PHE A 321 -0.38 4.58 -15.06
N VAL A 322 0.62 3.75 -14.77
CA VAL A 322 1.84 3.65 -15.57
C VAL A 322 1.62 2.80 -16.83
N LEU A 323 0.82 1.74 -16.73
CA LEU A 323 0.55 0.79 -17.82
C LEU A 323 -0.49 1.28 -18.84
N LEU A 324 -1.33 2.25 -18.47
CA LEU A 324 -2.32 2.92 -19.32
C LEU A 324 -1.80 4.25 -19.88
#